data_AF-A0A9D7WHH2-F1
#
_entry.id   AF-A0A9D7WHH2-F1
#
_cell.length_a   1.000
_cell.length_b   1.000
_cell.length_c   1.000
_cell.angle_alpha   90.00
_cell.angle_beta   90.00
_cell.angle_gamma   90.00
#
_symmetry.space_group_name_H-M   'P 1'
#
loop_
_entity.id
_entity.type
_entity.pdbx_description
1 polymer ?
#
loop_
_entity_poly.entity_id
_entity_poly.type
_entity_poly.pdbx_seq_one_letter_code
_entity_poly.pdbx_strand_id
1 'polypeptide(L)'
;MANTISFEDLKHDAGDLRKLQDNDLDSLSKLIQRQLDLDVEIENIEETLKEIKREREVLSSETIPSKMQELGINETTMKDGSEVTVKEAFHCKIPLEKIDEAHDYLRNNDLGDIIKNKVSTSFGTGEDNMAGDLAGYIESTYGITPEVKESVHPSTLKATLKKRHEEGLTDPDDLFGIFIRPETKITKGKK
;
A
#
# COMPACT_ATOMS: atom_id res chain seq x y z
N MET A 1 -5.62 21.06 20.44
CA MET A 1 -6.42 22.20 19.98
C MET A 1 -5.97 22.52 18.58
N ALA A 2 -6.84 22.31 17.58
CA ALA A 2 -6.52 22.57 16.18
C ALA A 2 -6.16 24.05 16.04
N ASN A 3 -5.03 24.34 15.39
CA ASN A 3 -4.64 25.69 15.07
C ASN A 3 -5.58 26.14 13.94
N THR A 4 -6.67 26.81 14.29
CA THR A 4 -7.63 27.35 13.32
C THR A 4 -6.87 28.29 12.39
N ILE A 5 -6.78 27.94 11.12
CA ILE A 5 -6.21 28.82 10.10
C ILE A 5 -7.11 30.06 10.04
N SER A 6 -6.53 31.21 10.38
CA SER A 6 -7.23 32.49 10.38
C SER A 6 -7.31 33.04 8.96
N PHE A 7 -8.30 33.91 8.72
CA PHE A 7 -8.43 34.71 7.50
C PHE A 7 -7.14 35.47 7.12
N GLU A 8 -6.36 35.91 8.12
CA GLU A 8 -5.04 36.52 7.93
C GLU A 8 -4.01 35.56 7.30
N ASP A 9 -4.09 34.25 7.59
CA ASP A 9 -3.11 33.26 7.16
C ASP A 9 -3.22 32.97 5.65
N LEU A 10 -4.41 33.15 5.06
CA LEU A 10 -4.64 33.03 3.61
C LEU A 10 -4.16 34.27 2.84
N LYS A 11 -4.06 35.44 3.48
CA LYS A 11 -3.73 36.72 2.83
C LYS A 11 -2.23 36.93 2.61
N HIS A 12 -1.38 36.03 3.09
CA HIS A 12 0.06 36.31 3.15
C HIS A 12 0.76 36.31 1.76
N ASP A 13 0.17 35.81 0.66
CA ASP A 13 0.93 35.75 -0.60
C ASP A 13 0.18 35.73 -1.96
N ALA A 14 -0.91 36.50 -2.13
CA ALA A 14 -1.41 36.78 -3.49
C ALA A 14 -2.15 38.11 -3.60
N GLY A 15 -1.66 39.00 -4.48
CA GLY A 15 -2.27 40.31 -4.78
C GLY A 15 -3.72 40.25 -5.27
N ASP A 16 -4.19 39.09 -5.75
CA ASP A 16 -5.56 38.88 -6.21
C ASP A 16 -6.57 38.49 -5.11
N LEU A 17 -6.12 38.02 -3.94
CA LEU A 17 -7.02 37.67 -2.83
C LEU A 17 -7.64 38.91 -2.15
N ARG A 18 -7.06 40.10 -2.38
CA ARG A 18 -7.57 41.38 -1.89
C ARG A 18 -8.83 41.86 -2.61
N LYS A 19 -9.19 41.25 -3.75
CA LYS A 19 -10.37 41.61 -4.57
C LYS A 19 -11.60 40.73 -4.29
N LEU A 20 -11.45 39.65 -3.52
CA LEU A 20 -12.53 38.74 -3.15
C LEU A 20 -13.36 39.33 -2.01
N GLN A 21 -14.67 39.06 -1.99
CA GLN A 21 -15.54 39.45 -0.88
C GLN A 21 -15.17 38.64 0.37
N ASP A 22 -15.25 39.26 1.55
CA ASP A 22 -14.85 38.63 2.82
C ASP A 22 -15.58 37.30 3.11
N ASN A 23 -16.82 37.16 2.62
CA ASN A 23 -17.61 35.93 2.76
C ASN A 23 -17.07 34.75 1.95
N ASP A 24 -16.53 34.99 0.74
CA ASP A 24 -16.01 33.93 -0.11
C ASP A 24 -14.70 33.38 0.46
N LEU A 25 -13.86 34.25 1.02
CA LEU A 25 -12.59 33.86 1.63
C LEU A 25 -12.79 33.09 2.95
N ASP A 26 -13.80 33.46 3.74
CA ASP A 26 -14.21 32.71 4.94
C ASP A 26 -14.77 31.31 4.58
N SER A 27 -15.51 31.19 3.48
CA SER A 27 -15.96 29.88 3.01
C SER A 27 -14.79 28.97 2.60
N LEU A 28 -13.77 29.54 1.94
CA LEU A 28 -12.58 28.81 1.51
C LEU A 28 -11.70 28.40 2.70
N SER A 29 -11.50 29.29 3.68
CA SER A 29 -10.74 28.96 4.88
C SER A 29 -11.34 27.79 5.65
N LYS A 30 -12.68 27.75 5.77
CA LYS A 30 -13.42 26.64 6.39
C LYS A 30 -13.22 25.33 5.64
N LEU A 31 -13.21 25.34 4.31
CA LEU A 31 -12.97 24.12 3.51
C LEU A 31 -11.55 23.60 3.68
N ILE A 32 -10.56 24.49 3.66
CA ILE A 32 -9.14 24.15 3.88
C ILE A 32 -8.95 23.59 5.30
N GLN A 33 -9.55 24.24 6.30
CA GLN A 33 -9.51 23.76 7.68
C GLN A 33 -10.16 22.38 7.80
N ARG A 34 -11.32 22.17 7.15
CA ARG A 34 -11.99 20.87 7.16
C ARG A 34 -11.14 19.77 6.53
N GLN A 35 -10.42 20.05 5.43
CA GLN A 35 -9.50 19.09 4.81
C GLN A 35 -8.38 18.70 5.79
N LEU A 36 -7.79 19.68 6.49
CA LEU A 36 -6.75 19.41 7.49
C LEU A 36 -7.26 18.62 8.70
N ASP A 37 -8.47 18.94 9.17
CA ASP A 37 -9.10 18.22 10.27
C ASP A 37 -9.36 16.75 9.88
N LEU A 38 -9.79 16.51 8.63
CA LEU A 38 -9.96 15.15 8.09
C LEU A 38 -8.64 14.39 8.00
N ASP A 39 -7.55 15.04 7.56
CA ASP A 39 -6.22 14.39 7.51
C ASP A 39 -5.76 13.97 8.90
N VAL A 40 -5.98 14.80 9.92
CA VAL A 40 -5.68 14.46 11.33
C VAL A 40 -6.60 13.35 11.84
N GLU A 41 -7.88 13.37 11.49
CA GLU A 41 -8.85 12.33 11.85
C GLU A 41 -8.44 10.97 11.26
N ILE A 42 -8.01 10.94 9.99
CA ILE A 42 -7.50 9.73 9.33
C ILE A 42 -6.27 9.19 10.07
N GLU A 43 -5.30 10.04 10.39
CA GLU A 43 -4.09 9.65 11.12
C GLU A 43 -4.42 9.02 12.49
N ASN A 44 -5.32 9.64 13.25
CA ASN A 44 -5.78 9.10 14.53
C ASN A 44 -6.55 7.78 14.39
N ILE A 45 -7.40 7.65 13.37
CA ILE A 45 -8.14 6.42 13.09
C ILE A 45 -7.19 5.29 12.67
N GLU A 46 -6.15 5.58 11.89
CA GLU A 46 -5.14 4.58 11.51
C GLU A 46 -4.38 4.04 12.73
N GLU A 47 -4.02 4.93 13.67
CA GLU A 47 -3.42 4.54 14.95
C GLU A 47 -4.37 3.68 15.78
N THR A 48 -5.62 4.14 15.95
CA THR A 48 -6.66 3.40 16.69
C THR A 48 -6.94 2.03 16.03
N LEU A 49 -6.97 1.97 14.71
CA LEU A 49 -7.18 0.73 13.94
C LEU A 49 -6.04 -0.27 14.19
N LYS A 50 -4.81 0.22 14.30
CA LYS A 50 -3.65 -0.62 14.63
C LYS A 50 -3.77 -1.20 16.04
N GLU A 51 -4.22 -0.41 17.01
CA GLU A 51 -4.47 -0.88 18.38
C GLU A 51 -5.58 -1.93 18.44
N ILE A 52 -6.74 -1.65 17.82
CA ILE A 52 -7.87 -2.58 17.75
C ILE A 52 -7.45 -3.90 17.07
N LYS A 53 -6.68 -3.83 15.98
CA LYS A 53 -6.15 -5.05 15.32
C LYS A 53 -5.27 -5.87 16.26
N ARG A 54 -4.44 -5.21 17.06
CA ARG A 54 -3.58 -5.88 18.05
C ARG A 54 -4.39 -6.50 19.18
N GLU A 55 -5.38 -5.79 19.72
CA GLU A 55 -6.26 -6.30 20.76
C GLU A 55 -7.05 -7.52 20.27
N ARG A 56 -7.64 -7.43 19.07
CA ARG A 56 -8.33 -8.56 18.44
C ARG A 56 -7.42 -9.78 18.29
N GLU A 57 -6.17 -9.57 17.87
CA GLU A 57 -5.19 -10.65 17.74
C GLU A 57 -5.00 -11.36 19.09
N VAL A 58 -4.70 -10.61 20.16
CA VAL A 58 -4.51 -11.15 21.53
C VAL A 58 -5.74 -11.91 22.01
N LEU A 59 -6.93 -11.37 21.78
CA LEU A 59 -8.18 -12.04 22.12
C LEU A 59 -8.31 -13.38 21.39
N SER A 60 -8.06 -13.39 20.08
CA SER A 60 -8.24 -14.57 19.24
C SER A 60 -7.17 -15.65 19.44
N SER A 61 -5.93 -15.27 19.74
CA SER A 61 -4.79 -16.18 19.81
C SER A 61 -4.52 -16.69 21.23
N GLU A 62 -4.88 -15.92 22.26
CA GLU A 62 -4.50 -16.22 23.66
C GLU A 62 -5.71 -16.21 24.59
N THR A 63 -6.43 -15.09 24.69
CA THR A 63 -7.44 -14.90 25.75
C THR A 63 -8.64 -15.83 25.59
N ILE A 64 -9.24 -15.88 24.39
CA ILE A 64 -10.41 -16.74 24.13
C ILE A 64 -10.03 -18.22 24.19
N PRO A 65 -8.96 -18.70 23.51
CA PRO A 65 -8.51 -20.09 23.63
C PRO A 65 -8.24 -20.51 25.07
N SER A 66 -7.52 -19.68 25.85
CA SER A 66 -7.22 -19.96 27.26
C SER A 66 -8.50 -20.07 28.09
N LYS A 67 -9.46 -19.16 27.87
CA LYS A 67 -10.70 -19.18 28.62
C LYS A 67 -11.60 -20.36 28.26
N MET A 68 -11.64 -20.72 26.98
CA MET A 68 -12.37 -21.89 26.49
C MET A 68 -11.76 -23.18 27.05
N GLN A 69 -10.43 -23.28 27.11
CA GLN A 69 -9.71 -24.39 27.74
C GLN A 69 -9.97 -24.49 29.25
N GLU A 70 -9.96 -23.38 29.99
CA GLU A 70 -10.33 -23.35 31.42
C GLU A 70 -11.73 -23.91 31.68
N LEU A 71 -12.67 -23.65 30.76
CA LEU A 71 -14.05 -24.11 30.84
C LEU A 71 -14.23 -25.54 30.29
N GLY A 72 -13.19 -26.15 29.72
CA GLY A 72 -13.26 -27.46 29.07
C GLY A 72 -14.10 -27.48 27.80
N ILE A 73 -14.25 -26.33 27.13
CA ILE A 73 -15.07 -26.15 25.92
C ILE A 73 -14.13 -25.95 24.73
N ASN A 74 -14.22 -26.80 23.71
CA ASN A 74 -13.44 -26.63 22.48
C ASN A 74 -14.26 -26.01 21.33
N GLU A 75 -15.59 -26.07 21.45
CA GLU A 75 -16.53 -25.56 20.46
C GLU A 75 -17.80 -25.06 21.15
N THR A 76 -18.34 -23.94 20.70
CA THR A 76 -19.62 -23.40 21.17
C THR A 76 -20.34 -22.66 20.05
N THR A 77 -21.67 -22.63 20.11
CA THR A 77 -22.52 -21.90 19.16
C THR A 77 -23.21 -20.75 19.87
N MET A 78 -23.11 -19.56 19.29
CA MET A 78 -23.75 -18.35 19.78
C MET A 78 -25.25 -18.34 19.43
N LYS A 79 -26.02 -17.51 20.14
CA LYS A 79 -27.48 -17.40 19.93
C LYS A 79 -27.87 -16.89 18.53
N ASP A 80 -26.96 -16.18 17.88
CA ASP A 80 -27.12 -15.69 16.51
C ASP A 80 -26.75 -16.74 15.44
N GLY A 81 -26.30 -17.92 15.85
CA GLY A 81 -25.86 -19.01 14.98
C GLY A 81 -24.37 -19.03 14.68
N SER A 82 -23.57 -18.10 15.20
CA SER A 82 -22.11 -18.09 14.99
C SER A 82 -21.42 -19.22 15.75
N GLU A 83 -20.52 -19.95 15.11
CA GLU A 83 -19.73 -21.03 15.73
C GLU A 83 -18.36 -20.51 16.16
N VAL A 84 -17.94 -20.86 17.37
CA VAL A 84 -16.62 -20.54 17.93
C VAL A 84 -15.91 -21.84 18.24
N THR A 85 -14.85 -22.14 17.51
CA THR A 85 -14.03 -23.35 17.67
C THR A 85 -12.58 -22.97 17.95
N VAL A 86 -11.98 -23.55 18.99
CA VAL A 86 -10.54 -23.41 19.25
C VAL A 86 -9.82 -24.51 18.47
N LYS A 87 -8.90 -24.11 17.58
CA LYS A 87 -8.05 -25.02 16.81
C LYS A 87 -6.59 -24.64 17.05
N GLU A 88 -5.71 -25.65 17.08
CA GLU A 88 -4.28 -25.41 17.13
C GLU A 88 -3.82 -24.77 15.82
N ALA A 89 -3.24 -23.57 15.92
CA ALA A 89 -2.68 -22.87 14.78
C ALA A 89 -1.15 -23.11 14.73
N PHE A 90 -0.69 -23.76 13.66
CA PHE A 90 0.74 -23.98 13.43
C PHE A 90 1.33 -22.78 12.69
N HIS A 91 2.18 -22.02 13.38
CA HIS A 91 2.88 -20.86 12.82
C HIS A 91 4.38 -21.12 12.77
N CYS A 92 5.00 -20.93 11.59
CA CYS A 92 6.45 -20.99 11.43
C CYS A 92 6.93 -19.80 10.60
N LYS A 93 8.08 -19.23 10.96
CA LYS A 93 8.80 -18.23 10.17
C LYS A 93 10.30 -18.49 10.29
N ILE A 94 11.04 -18.26 9.22
CA ILE A 94 12.51 -18.27 9.25
C ILE A 94 12.97 -16.86 9.62
N PRO A 95 13.73 -16.67 10.72
CA PRO A 95 14.34 -15.37 11.03
C PRO A 95 15.32 -14.94 9.92
N LEU A 96 15.34 -13.64 9.59
CA LEU A 96 16.20 -13.10 8.52
C LEU A 96 17.69 -13.46 8.69
N GLU A 97 18.18 -13.49 9.93
CA GLU A 97 19.57 -13.81 10.26
C GLU A 97 19.93 -15.29 10.07
N LYS A 98 18.93 -16.18 10.00
CA LYS A 98 19.11 -17.64 9.94
C LYS A 98 18.64 -18.25 8.62
N ILE A 99 18.45 -17.44 7.59
CA ILE A 99 17.95 -17.91 6.29
C ILE A 99 18.86 -19.00 5.72
N ASP A 100 20.17 -18.77 5.71
CA ASP A 100 21.12 -19.73 5.14
C ASP A 100 21.16 -21.04 5.94
N GLU A 101 21.27 -20.96 7.27
CA GLU A 101 21.23 -22.12 8.17
C GLU A 101 19.93 -22.92 8.01
N ALA A 102 18.79 -22.25 7.86
CA ALA A 102 17.50 -22.90 7.69
C ALA A 102 17.37 -23.57 6.31
N HIS A 103 17.85 -22.92 5.25
CA HIS A 103 17.89 -23.53 3.92
C HIS A 103 18.79 -24.76 3.88
N ASP A 104 19.96 -24.71 4.52
CA ASP A 104 20.87 -25.85 4.60
C ASP A 104 20.29 -26.97 5.45
N TYR A 105 19.63 -26.66 6.57
CA TYR A 105 18.88 -27.64 7.34
C TYR A 105 17.80 -28.32 6.49
N LEU A 106 17.00 -27.56 5.74
CA LEU A 106 15.96 -28.12 4.86
C LEU A 106 16.55 -29.04 3.79
N ARG A 107 17.65 -28.64 3.14
CA ARG A 107 18.34 -29.48 2.14
C ARG A 107 18.90 -30.78 2.74
N ASN A 108 19.50 -30.70 3.93
CA ASN A 108 20.10 -31.86 4.61
C ASN A 108 19.07 -32.85 5.17
N ASN A 109 17.80 -32.44 5.30
CA ASN A 109 16.70 -33.27 5.78
C ASN A 109 15.73 -33.68 4.66
N ASP A 110 16.18 -33.71 3.40
CA ASP A 110 15.35 -34.07 2.23
C ASP A 110 14.10 -33.19 2.02
N LEU A 111 14.08 -31.98 2.60
CA LEU A 111 13.04 -30.96 2.45
C LEU A 111 13.51 -29.80 1.55
N GLY A 112 14.52 -30.03 0.70
CA GLY A 112 15.04 -29.01 -0.21
C GLY A 112 14.07 -28.65 -1.34
N ASP A 113 13.09 -29.51 -1.62
CA ASP A 113 12.07 -29.34 -2.67
C ASP A 113 11.12 -28.17 -2.42
N ILE A 114 10.88 -27.81 -1.15
CA ILE A 114 10.05 -26.66 -0.80
C ILE A 114 10.78 -25.32 -1.01
N ILE A 115 12.11 -25.34 -1.20
CA ILE A 115 12.91 -24.14 -1.45
C ILE A 115 12.77 -23.76 -2.93
N LYS A 116 12.06 -22.66 -3.20
CA LYS A 116 11.90 -22.13 -4.56
C LYS A 116 12.93 -21.04 -4.85
N ASN A 117 13.77 -21.27 -5.85
CA ASN A 117 14.70 -20.27 -6.35
C ASN A 117 14.05 -19.49 -7.49
N LYS A 118 14.02 -18.15 -7.39
CA LYS A 118 13.58 -17.27 -8.46
C LYS A 118 14.77 -16.49 -8.98
N VAL A 119 15.09 -16.67 -10.26
CA VAL A 119 16.04 -15.83 -10.98
C VAL A 119 15.24 -14.82 -11.80
N SER A 120 15.46 -13.54 -11.59
CA SER A 120 14.82 -12.47 -12.35
C SER A 120 15.84 -11.40 -12.68
N THR A 121 15.78 -10.88 -13.90
CA THR A 121 16.54 -9.72 -14.35
C THR A 121 15.58 -8.68 -14.91
N SER A 122 15.98 -7.41 -14.85
CA SER A 122 15.18 -6.30 -15.35
C SER A 122 15.89 -5.65 -16.53
N PHE A 123 15.17 -5.44 -17.62
CA PHE A 123 15.64 -4.76 -18.82
C PHE A 123 15.04 -3.35 -18.90
N GLY A 124 15.84 -2.39 -19.33
CA GLY A 124 15.45 -1.00 -19.50
C GLY A 124 14.75 -0.74 -20.84
N THR A 125 14.37 0.52 -21.03
CA THR A 125 13.73 0.98 -22.27
C THR A 125 14.63 0.73 -23.49
N GLY A 126 14.12 0.00 -24.49
CA GLY A 126 14.85 -0.31 -25.73
C GLY A 126 15.74 -1.55 -25.65
N GLU A 127 15.74 -2.26 -24.52
CA GLU A 127 16.42 -3.54 -24.34
C GLU A 127 15.48 -4.74 -24.57
N ASP A 128 14.32 -4.52 -25.19
CA ASP A 128 13.31 -5.55 -25.45
C ASP A 128 13.90 -6.72 -26.28
N ASN A 129 14.76 -6.40 -27.24
CA ASN A 129 15.49 -7.41 -28.02
C ASN A 129 16.45 -8.22 -27.13
N MET A 130 17.13 -7.60 -26.18
CA MET A 130 18.02 -8.32 -25.26
C MET A 130 17.23 -9.22 -24.30
N ALA A 131 16.05 -8.77 -23.87
CA ALA A 131 15.15 -9.57 -23.04
C ALA A 131 14.68 -10.82 -23.80
N GLY A 132 14.28 -10.66 -25.06
CA GLY A 132 13.90 -11.75 -25.95
C GLY A 132 15.07 -12.70 -26.25
N ASP A 133 16.25 -12.16 -26.56
CA ASP A 133 17.45 -12.94 -26.82
C ASP A 133 17.88 -13.76 -25.60
N LEU A 134 17.87 -13.16 -24.40
CA LEU A 134 18.16 -13.88 -23.17
C LEU A 134 17.10 -14.96 -22.90
N ALA A 135 15.83 -14.65 -23.13
CA ALA A 135 14.75 -15.61 -22.95
C ALA A 135 14.92 -16.83 -23.88
N GLY A 136 15.17 -16.59 -25.16
CA GLY A 136 15.44 -17.63 -26.15
C GLY A 136 16.73 -18.41 -25.87
N TYR A 137 17.76 -17.74 -25.34
CA TYR A 137 19.00 -18.41 -24.91
C TYR A 137 18.75 -19.35 -23.73
N ILE A 138 17.97 -18.93 -22.73
CA ILE A 138 17.61 -19.76 -21.58
C ILE A 138 16.80 -20.97 -22.04
N GLU A 139 15.82 -20.77 -22.91
CA GLU A 139 14.99 -21.86 -23.45
C GLU A 139 15.81 -22.84 -24.29
N SER A 140 16.68 -22.34 -25.18
CA SER A 140 17.50 -23.20 -26.04
C SER A 140 18.58 -23.97 -25.27
N THR A 141 19.16 -23.38 -24.23
CA THR A 141 20.29 -23.95 -23.50
C THR A 141 19.85 -24.84 -22.34
N TYR A 142 18.80 -24.43 -21.62
CA TYR A 142 18.34 -25.12 -20.40
C TYR A 142 17.00 -25.82 -20.58
N GLY A 143 16.29 -25.62 -21.70
CA GLY A 143 14.96 -26.19 -21.92
C GLY A 143 13.89 -25.61 -21.00
N ILE A 144 14.14 -24.43 -20.41
CA ILE A 144 13.25 -23.75 -19.48
C ILE A 144 12.65 -22.56 -20.21
N THR A 145 11.32 -22.49 -20.31
CA THR A 145 10.64 -21.31 -20.83
C THR A 145 10.57 -20.24 -19.72
N PRO A 146 11.31 -19.12 -19.83
CA PRO A 146 11.30 -18.07 -18.83
C PRO A 146 10.00 -17.26 -18.91
N GLU A 147 9.54 -16.79 -17.76
CA GLU A 147 8.40 -15.88 -17.69
C GLU A 147 8.85 -14.46 -18.08
N VAL A 148 8.48 -14.01 -19.28
CA VAL A 148 8.73 -12.64 -19.76
C VAL A 148 7.46 -11.81 -19.55
N LYS A 149 7.52 -10.83 -18.66
CA LYS A 149 6.43 -9.89 -18.39
C LYS A 149 6.84 -8.49 -18.82
N GLU A 150 6.13 -7.96 -19.80
CA GLU A 150 6.20 -6.56 -20.16
C GLU A 150 5.23 -5.77 -19.29
N SER A 151 5.74 -4.76 -18.58
CA SER A 151 4.92 -3.88 -17.77
C SER A 151 5.45 -2.47 -17.83
N VAL A 152 4.56 -1.50 -17.99
CA VAL A 152 4.89 -0.09 -17.81
C VAL A 152 4.66 0.28 -16.35
N HIS A 153 5.69 0.82 -15.69
CA HIS A 153 5.54 1.29 -14.32
C HIS A 153 4.52 2.45 -14.27
N PRO A 154 3.46 2.38 -13.43
CA PRO A 154 2.38 3.37 -13.43
C PRO A 154 2.85 4.82 -13.22
N SER A 155 3.86 5.04 -12.38
CA SER A 155 4.40 6.38 -12.15
C SER A 155 5.12 6.95 -13.38
N THR A 156 5.78 6.09 -14.16
CA THR A 156 6.47 6.50 -15.39
C THR A 156 5.45 6.84 -16.46
N LEU A 157 4.43 5.99 -16.65
CA LEU A 157 3.32 6.26 -17.55
C LEU A 157 2.63 7.60 -17.22
N LYS A 158 2.30 7.79 -15.93
CA LYS A 158 1.71 9.04 -15.43
C LYS A 158 2.59 10.25 -15.72
N ALA A 159 3.89 10.18 -15.44
CA ALA A 159 4.82 11.28 -15.68
C ALA A 159 4.95 11.61 -17.18
N THR A 160 5.05 10.60 -18.03
CA THR A 160 5.14 10.77 -19.49
C THR A 160 3.87 11.39 -20.07
N LEU A 161 2.69 10.85 -19.76
CA LEU A 161 1.42 11.39 -20.27
C LEU A 161 1.15 12.79 -19.72
N LYS A 162 1.49 13.06 -18.45
CA LYS A 162 1.38 14.41 -17.88
C LYS A 162 2.26 15.41 -18.64
N LYS A 163 3.52 15.08 -18.93
CA LYS A 163 4.43 15.94 -19.69
C LYS A 163 3.91 16.21 -21.11
N ARG A 164 3.41 15.18 -21.79
CA ARG A 164 2.82 15.30 -23.14
C ARG A 164 1.59 16.22 -23.13
N HIS A 165 0.74 16.08 -22.12
CA HIS A 165 -0.40 16.97 -21.92
C HIS A 165 0.05 18.43 -21.70
N GLU A 166 1.07 18.66 -20.87
CA GLU A 166 1.67 20.00 -20.65
C GLU A 166 2.28 20.60 -21.93
N GLU A 167 2.78 19.76 -22.85
CA GLU A 167 3.28 20.14 -24.17
C GLU A 167 2.17 20.36 -25.22
N GLY A 168 0.89 20.18 -24.84
CA GLY A 168 -0.27 20.37 -25.71
C GLY A 168 -0.59 19.18 -26.61
N LEU A 169 0.02 18.02 -26.36
CA LEU A 169 -0.29 16.77 -27.07
C LEU A 169 -1.49 16.08 -26.41
N THR A 170 -2.39 15.54 -27.22
CA THR A 170 -3.54 14.76 -26.76
C THR A 170 -3.24 13.28 -26.88
N ASP A 171 -3.42 12.54 -25.79
CA ASP A 171 -3.34 11.09 -25.74
C ASP A 171 -4.75 10.48 -25.64
N PRO A 172 -4.99 9.24 -26.08
CA PRO A 172 -6.32 8.63 -26.03
C PRO A 172 -6.77 8.33 -24.59
N ASP A 173 -7.73 9.11 -24.09
CA ASP A 173 -8.21 9.01 -22.70
C ASP A 173 -8.79 7.63 -22.35
N ASP A 174 -9.49 6.97 -23.28
CA ASP A 174 -10.08 5.65 -23.07
C ASP A 174 -9.01 4.54 -22.96
N LEU A 175 -7.91 4.67 -23.70
CA LEU A 175 -6.81 3.70 -23.70
C LEU A 175 -5.99 3.76 -22.40
N PHE A 176 -5.81 4.97 -21.87
CA PHE A 176 -4.94 5.24 -20.72
C PHE A 176 -5.69 5.55 -19.43
N GLY A 177 -7.03 5.60 -19.46
CA GLY A 177 -7.87 6.00 -18.34
C GLY A 177 -7.48 7.38 -17.80
N ILE A 178 -7.26 8.36 -18.70
CA ILE A 178 -6.81 9.69 -18.30
C ILE A 178 -8.00 10.47 -17.70
N PHE A 179 -7.87 10.84 -16.43
CA PHE A 179 -8.83 11.69 -15.74
C PHE A 179 -8.11 12.88 -15.11
N ILE A 180 -8.35 14.07 -15.65
CA ILE A 180 -7.79 15.32 -15.13
C ILE A 180 -8.83 15.95 -14.21
N ARG A 181 -8.49 16.08 -12.92
CA ARG A 181 -9.31 16.79 -11.93
C ARG A 181 -8.45 17.77 -11.16
N PRO A 182 -8.99 18.94 -10.77
CA PRO A 182 -8.36 19.77 -9.76
C PRO A 182 -8.15 18.98 -8.47
N GLU A 183 -6.99 19.10 -7.87
CA GLU A 183 -6.63 18.44 -6.60
C GLU A 183 -6.04 19.48 -5.65
N THR A 184 -6.48 19.45 -4.39
CA THR A 184 -5.94 20.31 -3.33
C THR A 184 -4.81 19.58 -2.62
N LYS A 185 -3.61 20.16 -2.64
CA LYS A 185 -2.45 19.65 -1.90
C LYS A 185 -2.06 20.64 -0.82
N ILE A 186 -2.22 20.25 0.44
CA ILE A 186 -1.82 21.05 1.60
C ILE A 186 -0.55 20.43 2.19
N THR A 187 0.57 21.14 2.14
CA THR A 187 1.82 20.71 2.78
C THR A 187 2.06 21.53 4.03
N LYS A 188 2.21 20.88 5.19
CA LYS A 188 2.61 21.55 6.44
C LYS A 188 3.99 22.18 6.22
N GLY A 189 4.10 23.50 6.41
CA GLY A 189 5.40 24.18 6.37
C GLY A 189 6.34 23.63 7.44
N LYS A 190 7.62 23.44 7.09
CA LYS A 190 8.65 23.13 8.09
C LYS A 190 8.74 24.32 9.04
N LYS A 191 8.35 24.13 10.31
CA LYS A 191 8.75 25.01 11.40
C LYS A 191 10.20 24.76 11.76
#